data_AF-A0A2G9TBP6-F1
#
_entry.id   AF-A0A2G9TBP6-F1
#
_cell.length_a   1.000
_cell.length_b   1.000
_cell.length_c   1.000
_cell.angle_alpha   90.00
_cell.angle_beta   90.00
_cell.angle_gamma   90.00
#
_symmetry.space_group_name_H-M   'P 1'
#
loop_
_entity.id
_entity.type
_entity.pdbx_description
1 polymer ?
#
loop_
_entity_poly.entity_id
_entity_poly.type
_entity_poly.pdbx_seq_one_letter_code
_entity_poly.pdbx_strand_id
1 'polypeptide(L)'
;NMASTKDFSHDNAKDKLITSVDDQSITGATYKAYNNLISFYNHPDVDTPEVATSDWDASIEAFLAAVVNTAVMQSAQDFLTKQGKHKSCQSW
;
A
#
# COMPACT_ATOMS: atom_id res chain seq x y z
N ASN A 1 -14.18 -17.25 20.36
CA ASN A 1 -15.12 -16.52 19.50
C ASN A 1 -14.31 -15.43 18.82
N MET A 2 -13.97 -15.63 17.56
CA MET A 2 -13.01 -14.82 16.80
C MET A 2 -13.68 -13.49 16.40
N ALA A 3 -12.94 -12.38 16.45
CA ALA A 3 -13.42 -11.07 16.03
C ALA A 3 -14.05 -11.20 14.62
N SER A 4 -15.35 -10.89 14.54
CA SER A 4 -16.03 -10.72 13.27
C SER A 4 -15.27 -9.64 12.51
N THR A 5 -14.71 -9.95 11.34
CA THR A 5 -14.04 -8.99 10.47
C THR A 5 -14.98 -7.88 9.95
N LYS A 6 -16.25 -7.92 10.36
CA LYS A 6 -17.29 -6.94 10.06
C LYS A 6 -17.57 -5.96 11.20
N ASP A 7 -17.06 -6.21 12.40
CA ASP A 7 -17.27 -5.34 13.56
C ASP A 7 -15.94 -4.94 14.21
N PHE A 8 -15.49 -3.73 13.89
CA PHE A 8 -14.25 -3.13 14.40
C PHE A 8 -14.37 -2.68 15.87
N SER A 9 -15.52 -2.84 16.52
CA SER A 9 -15.73 -2.49 17.93
C SER A 9 -15.30 -3.61 18.91
N HIS A 10 -14.92 -4.77 18.40
CA HIS A 10 -14.51 -5.94 19.18
C HIS A 10 -12.99 -6.10 19.35
N ASP A 11 -12.22 -5.01 19.26
CA ASP A 11 -10.83 -5.02 19.70
C ASP A 11 -10.79 -5.07 21.24
N ASN A 12 -10.39 -6.21 21.80
CA ASN A 12 -10.31 -6.44 23.24
C ASN A 12 -8.95 -5.99 23.84
N ALA A 13 -8.05 -5.43 23.03
CA ALA A 13 -6.80 -4.88 23.53
C ALA A 13 -7.06 -3.55 24.26
N LYS A 14 -6.68 -3.49 25.54
CA LYS A 14 -6.80 -2.25 26.35
C LYS A 14 -5.87 -1.14 25.87
N ASP A 15 -4.72 -1.55 25.31
CA ASP A 15 -3.65 -0.66 24.89
C ASP A 15 -3.39 -0.80 23.39
N LYS A 16 -3.05 0.31 22.74
CA LYS A 16 -2.66 0.31 21.32
C LYS A 16 -1.31 -0.37 21.14
N LEU A 17 -1.18 -1.20 20.09
CA LEU A 17 0.10 -1.78 19.69
C LEU A 17 1.13 -0.71 19.29
N ILE A 18 0.68 0.34 18.60
CA ILE A 18 1.49 1.51 18.22
C ILE A 18 1.02 2.71 19.04
N THR A 19 1.88 3.25 19.89
CA THR A 19 1.58 4.40 20.77
C THR A 19 1.93 5.73 20.13
N SER A 20 2.96 5.76 19.28
CA SER A 20 3.37 6.93 18.49
C SER A 20 4.14 6.49 17.25
N VAL A 21 4.04 7.28 16.20
CA VAL A 21 4.89 7.21 15.01
C VAL A 21 5.56 8.57 14.86
N ASP A 22 6.83 8.60 14.46
CA ASP A 22 7.48 9.86 14.13
C ASP A 22 6.88 10.43 12.84
N ASP A 23 6.34 11.65 12.93
CA ASP A 23 5.69 12.32 11.81
C ASP A 23 6.66 12.54 10.64
N GLN A 24 7.96 12.75 10.90
CA GLN A 24 8.93 12.94 9.83
C GLN A 24 9.10 11.67 9.00
N SER A 25 9.12 10.51 9.65
CA SER A 25 9.28 9.20 9.01
C SER A 25 8.14 8.86 8.04
N ILE A 26 6.93 9.39 8.25
CA ILE A 26 5.77 9.16 7.36
C ILE A 26 5.57 10.25 6.30
N THR A 27 6.37 11.31 6.32
CA THR A 27 6.28 12.39 5.32
C THR A 27 6.93 12.08 3.97
N GLY A 28 7.68 10.97 3.91
CA GLY A 28 8.33 10.49 2.69
C GLY A 28 7.35 10.21 1.56
N ALA A 29 7.79 10.44 0.31
CA ALA A 29 6.94 10.31 -0.88
C ALA A 29 6.27 8.93 -0.98
N THR A 30 7.01 7.87 -0.67
CA THR A 30 6.49 6.49 -0.69
C THR A 30 5.42 6.25 0.37
N TYR A 31 5.61 6.74 1.61
CA TYR A 31 4.61 6.61 2.67
C TYR A 31 3.35 7.42 2.37
N LYS A 32 3.49 8.62 1.83
CA LYS A 32 2.34 9.43 1.38
C LYS A 32 1.55 8.74 0.29
N ALA A 33 2.22 8.21 -0.74
CA ALA A 33 1.56 7.51 -1.83
C ALA A 33 0.87 6.22 -1.34
N TYR A 34 1.51 5.48 -0.43
CA TYR A 34 0.92 4.32 0.22
C TYR A 34 -0.32 4.69 1.05
N ASN A 35 -0.23 5.74 1.88
CA ASN A 35 -1.33 6.18 2.72
C ASN A 35 -2.55 6.64 1.88
N ASN A 36 -2.30 7.28 0.75
CA ASN A 36 -3.35 7.64 -0.20
C ASN A 36 -4.01 6.39 -0.81
N LEU A 37 -3.22 5.41 -1.26
CA LEU A 37 -3.75 4.16 -1.82
C LEU A 37 -4.55 3.34 -0.79
N ILE A 38 -4.03 3.18 0.43
CA ILE A 38 -4.71 2.36 1.44
C ILE A 38 -6.02 2.99 1.94
N SER A 39 -6.20 4.31 1.73
CA SER A 39 -7.44 5.01 2.11
C SER A 39 -8.69 4.52 1.34
N PHE A 40 -8.51 3.89 0.18
CA PHE A 40 -9.60 3.26 -0.56
C PHE A 40 -10.10 1.96 0.10
N TYR A 41 -9.34 1.39 1.04
CA TYR A 41 -9.65 0.13 1.72
C TYR A 41 -10.10 0.32 3.18
N ASN A 42 -10.66 1.48 3.52
CA ASN A 42 -11.05 1.78 4.91
C ASN A 42 -12.29 1.00 5.40
N HIS A 43 -13.08 0.42 4.49
CA HIS A 43 -14.28 -0.37 4.82
C HIS A 43 -14.35 -1.65 3.96
N PRO A 44 -13.45 -2.61 4.18
CA PRO A 44 -13.47 -3.85 3.39
C PRO A 44 -14.72 -4.66 3.76
N ASP A 45 -15.59 -4.88 2.78
CA ASP A 45 -16.76 -5.75 2.91
C ASP A 45 -16.65 -6.89 1.88
N VAL A 46 -16.56 -8.12 2.38
CA VAL A 46 -16.43 -9.33 1.55
C VAL A 46 -17.67 -9.59 0.69
N ASP A 47 -18.83 -9.04 1.07
CA ASP A 47 -20.08 -9.24 0.35
C ASP A 47 -20.33 -8.17 -0.73
N THR A 48 -19.51 -7.10 -0.75
CA THR A 48 -19.64 -5.99 -1.70
C THR A 48 -18.47 -5.99 -2.70
N PRO A 49 -18.73 -6.15 -4.00
CA PRO A 49 -17.68 -6.03 -5.01
C PRO A 49 -17.00 -4.66 -4.95
N GLU A 50 -15.67 -4.66 -4.98
CA GLU A 50 -14.88 -3.43 -5.07
C GLU A 50 -15.16 -2.71 -6.39
N VAL A 51 -15.35 -1.39 -6.32
CA VAL A 51 -15.53 -0.54 -7.50
C VAL A 51 -14.27 0.28 -7.71
N ALA A 52 -13.46 -0.11 -8.68
CA ALA A 52 -12.30 0.66 -9.11
C ALA A 52 -12.75 1.99 -9.73
N THR A 53 -12.30 3.10 -9.14
CA THR A 53 -12.54 4.45 -9.64
C THR A 53 -11.27 4.99 -10.28
N SER A 54 -11.40 6.03 -11.11
CA SER A 54 -10.24 6.71 -11.70
C SER A 54 -9.25 7.25 -10.65
N ASP A 55 -9.77 7.71 -9.51
CA ASP A 55 -8.93 8.22 -8.41
C ASP A 55 -8.15 7.08 -7.73
N TRP A 56 -8.75 5.90 -7.66
CA TRP A 56 -8.08 4.70 -7.17
C TRP A 56 -6.96 4.29 -8.13
N ASP A 57 -7.24 4.20 -9.44
CA ASP A 57 -6.21 3.89 -10.45
C ASP A 57 -5.04 4.90 -10.40
N ALA A 58 -5.34 6.20 -10.30
CA ALA A 58 -4.33 7.24 -10.14
C ALA A 58 -3.49 7.06 -8.86
N SER A 59 -4.10 6.61 -7.76
CA SER A 59 -3.37 6.32 -6.52
C SER A 59 -2.45 5.10 -6.64
N ILE A 60 -2.85 4.08 -7.43
CA ILE A 60 -2.02 2.91 -7.73
C ILE A 60 -0.79 3.34 -8.53
N GLU A 61 -1.00 4.10 -9.61
CA GLU A 61 0.10 4.62 -10.45
C GLU A 61 1.06 5.48 -9.63
N ALA A 62 0.54 6.40 -8.81
CA ALA A 62 1.36 7.25 -7.95
C ALA A 62 2.19 6.44 -6.95
N PHE A 63 1.62 5.39 -6.36
CA PHE A 63 2.35 4.49 -5.46
C PHE A 63 3.44 3.71 -6.19
N LEU A 64 3.12 3.11 -7.34
CA LEU A 64 4.10 2.39 -8.15
C LEU A 64 5.25 3.30 -8.57
N ALA A 65 4.95 4.51 -9.07
CA ALA A 65 5.95 5.51 -9.43
C ALA A 65 6.84 5.91 -8.24
N ALA A 66 6.28 6.06 -7.05
CA ALA A 66 7.05 6.36 -5.85
C ALA A 66 7.96 5.19 -5.42
N VAL A 67 7.48 3.95 -5.51
CA VAL A 67 8.23 2.75 -5.09
C VAL A 67 9.35 2.41 -6.06
N VAL A 68 9.13 2.48 -7.37
CA VAL A 68 10.15 2.13 -8.38
C VAL A 68 11.37 3.04 -8.35
N ASN A 69 11.22 4.25 -7.83
CA ASN A 69 12.32 5.21 -7.66
C ASN A 69 13.16 4.95 -6.39
N THR A 70 12.79 3.99 -5.54
CA THR A 70 13.58 3.65 -4.35
C THR A 70 14.78 2.78 -4.71
N ALA A 71 15.88 2.94 -3.97
CA ALA A 71 17.08 2.12 -4.15
C ALA A 71 16.81 0.61 -3.99
N VAL A 72 15.86 0.25 -3.12
CA VAL A 72 15.44 -1.14 -2.90
C VAL A 72 14.80 -1.70 -4.16
N MET A 73 13.86 -0.97 -4.76
CA MET A 73 13.16 -1.44 -5.96
C MET A 73 14.07 -1.45 -7.20
N GLN A 74 14.99 -0.48 -7.31
CA GLN A 74 16.03 -0.48 -8.34
C GLN A 74 16.94 -1.72 -8.20
N SER A 75 17.36 -2.05 -6.98
CA SER A 75 18.14 -3.27 -6.72
C SER A 75 17.38 -4.55 -7.08
N ALA A 76 16.07 -4.59 -6.81
CA ALA A 76 15.21 -5.71 -7.20
C ALA A 76 15.07 -5.81 -8.73
N GLN A 77 14.88 -4.69 -9.43
CA GLN A 77 14.82 -4.64 -10.90
C GLN A 77 16.12 -5.12 -11.53
N ASP A 78 17.27 -4.70 -11.00
CA ASP A 78 18.59 -5.15 -11.46
C ASP A 78 18.76 -6.66 -11.30
N PHE A 79 18.34 -7.20 -10.16
CA PHE A 79 18.39 -8.64 -9.89
C PHE A 79 17.51 -9.42 -10.87
N LEU A 80 16.28 -8.98 -11.12
CA LEU A 80 15.36 -9.62 -12.07
C LEU A 80 15.85 -9.52 -13.52
N THR A 81 16.47 -8.39 -13.87
CA THR A 81 17.07 -8.17 -15.20
C THR A 81 18.24 -9.13 -15.43
N LYS A 82 19.11 -9.31 -14.43
CA LYS A 82 20.22 -10.28 -14.48
C LYS A 82 19.75 -11.74 -14.62
N GLN A 83 18.56 -12.06 -14.13
CA GLN A 83 17.95 -13.38 -14.30
C GLN A 83 17.16 -13.57 -15.61
N GLY A 84 17.09 -12.53 -16.46
CA GLY A 84 16.29 -12.56 -17.69
C GLY A 84 14.78 -12.63 -17.41
N LYS A 85 14.33 -12.21 -16.22
CA LYS A 85 12.91 -12.25 -15.79
C LYS A 85 12.21 -10.90 -15.90
N HIS A 86 12.95 -9.83 -16.19
CA HIS A 86 12.38 -8.51 -16.43
C HIS A 86 12.14 -8.31 -17.94
N LYS A 87 10.88 -8.16 -18.36
CA LYS A 87 10.57 -7.56 -19.66
C LYS A 87 10.77 -6.06 -19.49
N SER A 88 11.54 -5.41 -20.37
CA SER A 88 11.64 -3.96 -20.41
C SER A 88 10.23 -3.38 -20.47
N CYS A 89 9.73 -2.81 -19.37
CA CYS A 89 8.56 -1.94 -19.41
C CYS A 89 8.94 -0.74 -20.29
N GLN A 90 8.54 -0.79 -21.56
CA GLN A 90 8.29 0.45 -22.28
C GLN A 90 7.12 1.11 -21.56
N SER A 91 7.41 2.26 -20.95
CA SER A 91 6.50 3.31 -20.49
C SER A 91 5.11 2.83 -20.04
N TRP A 92 4.88 2.84 -18.72
CA TRP A 92 3.54 2.99 -18.16
C TRP A 92 2.98 4.35 -18.55
#